data_AF-A0A7C4VZM4-F1
#
_entry.id   AF-A0A7C4VZM4-F1
#
_cell.length_a   1.000
_cell.length_b   1.000
_cell.length_c   1.000
_cell.angle_alpha   90.00
_cell.angle_beta   90.00
_cell.angle_gamma   90.00
#
_symmetry.space_group_name_H-M   'P 1'
#
loop_
_entity.id
_entity.type
_entity.pdbx_description
1 polymer ?
#
loop_
_entity_poly.entity_id
_entity_poly.type
_entity_poly.pdbx_seq_one_letter_code
_entity_poly.pdbx_strand_id
1 'polypeptide(L)'
;MGTSLARHDAVAHADRPLSPVRIPFRAAGALPGQGDSRQRRRVAGGRHLLHRPAGARAGRPGGIAVRLHQGLEPPERPGPAPDRGRPRPRTAGGGGAVTEASPGEALRAPRHFGPLPGGGVAGIVRRPWRQAAYLPGRVPGWCCQCVEAEADEAWDEAAAPYILHEPEWRIWNRLPRAALRRQWLRGRVAAKDAVRWLLLERFRLVAPLEAVSILPDEHGQPRVSCSALPDTGASLCVSISHCGNTSVALATERSAFCRGVGIDVASQTDNHDGLAEGGFSSVETSLLDDCPAPERSAWLLRLWCAKEAAGKALGVGLQGNPLNFVVCQINRARQTVEVETPAAPADGAPPLPAAQMTAHVGCDRGLAFAVASWKGN
;
A
#
# COMPACT_ATOMS: atom_id res chain seq x y z
N MET A 1 -57.33 -23.23 -10.71
CA MET A 1 -56.37 -22.11 -10.55
C MET A 1 -55.51 -22.43 -9.34
N GLY A 2 -54.33 -23.01 -9.59
CA GLY A 2 -53.47 -23.59 -8.55
C GLY A 2 -52.51 -22.54 -7.97
N THR A 3 -52.44 -22.51 -6.64
CA THR A 3 -51.45 -21.76 -5.87
C THR A 3 -50.19 -22.60 -5.72
N SER A 4 -49.07 -22.13 -6.28
CA SER A 4 -47.76 -22.77 -6.13
C SER A 4 -46.86 -21.89 -5.25
N LEU A 5 -46.58 -22.39 -4.04
CA LEU A 5 -45.54 -21.89 -3.15
C LEU A 5 -44.19 -22.44 -3.61
N ALA A 6 -43.37 -21.59 -4.24
CA ALA A 6 -41.97 -21.91 -4.53
C ALA A 6 -41.07 -21.48 -3.36
N ARG A 7 -40.50 -22.48 -2.69
CA ARG A 7 -39.41 -22.35 -1.71
C ARG A 7 -38.17 -21.82 -2.43
N HIS A 8 -37.59 -20.73 -1.92
CA HIS A 8 -36.25 -20.28 -2.32
C HIS A 8 -35.22 -21.02 -1.47
N ASP A 9 -34.51 -21.96 -2.08
CA ASP A 9 -33.30 -22.55 -1.51
C ASP A 9 -32.14 -21.56 -1.66
N ALA A 10 -31.65 -21.05 -0.53
CA ALA A 10 -30.45 -20.23 -0.46
C ALA A 10 -29.21 -21.13 -0.61
N VAL A 11 -28.55 -21.05 -1.76
CA VAL A 11 -27.23 -21.67 -1.98
C VAL A 11 -26.17 -20.83 -1.27
N ALA A 12 -25.64 -21.35 -0.17
CA ALA A 12 -24.48 -20.81 0.51
C ALA A 12 -23.22 -21.02 -0.34
N HIS A 13 -22.76 -19.97 -1.03
CA HIS A 13 -21.42 -19.96 -1.63
C HIS A 13 -20.40 -19.53 -0.59
N ALA A 14 -19.45 -20.43 -0.33
CA ALA A 14 -18.36 -20.24 0.61
C ALA A 14 -17.33 -19.24 0.06
N ASP A 15 -17.17 -18.10 0.73
CA ASP A 15 -16.06 -17.17 0.57
C ASP A 15 -14.72 -17.86 0.86
N ARG A 16 -13.95 -18.15 -0.19
CA ARG A 16 -12.53 -18.52 -0.06
C ARG A 16 -11.67 -17.27 -0.26
N PRO A 17 -10.85 -16.86 0.71
CA PRO A 17 -9.89 -15.78 0.49
C PRO A 17 -8.82 -16.23 -0.50
N LEU A 18 -8.56 -15.39 -1.51
CA LEU A 18 -7.42 -15.53 -2.41
C LEU A 18 -6.13 -15.55 -1.58
N SER A 19 -5.41 -16.66 -1.65
CA SER A 19 -4.07 -16.78 -1.08
C SER A 19 -3.08 -16.00 -1.94
N PRO A 20 -2.05 -15.36 -1.37
CA PRO A 20 -0.93 -14.90 -2.18
C PRO A 20 -0.33 -16.11 -2.90
N VAL A 21 -0.11 -15.97 -4.21
CA VAL A 21 0.53 -17.00 -5.04
C VAL A 21 1.93 -17.23 -4.46
N ARG A 22 2.06 -18.31 -3.68
CA ARG A 22 3.36 -18.90 -3.38
C ARG A 22 3.71 -19.77 -4.59
N ILE A 23 4.81 -19.46 -5.25
CA ILE A 23 5.42 -20.34 -6.24
C ILE A 23 5.64 -21.71 -5.54
N PRO A 24 5.04 -22.82 -6.01
CA PRO A 24 5.26 -24.12 -5.40
C PRO A 24 6.66 -24.60 -5.77
N PHE A 25 7.58 -24.59 -4.80
CA PHE A 25 8.91 -25.16 -4.95
C PHE A 25 8.83 -26.69 -4.92
N ARG A 26 9.17 -27.35 -6.03
CA ARG A 26 9.48 -28.79 -6.02
C ARG A 26 10.89 -28.95 -5.47
N ALA A 27 11.00 -29.50 -4.26
CA ALA A 27 12.27 -30.03 -3.79
C ALA A 27 12.70 -31.18 -4.71
N ALA A 28 13.91 -31.09 -5.26
CA ALA A 28 14.56 -32.18 -5.95
C ALA A 28 14.71 -33.39 -5.02
N GLY A 29 14.48 -34.58 -5.58
CA GLY A 29 14.20 -35.79 -4.83
C GLY A 29 15.39 -36.43 -4.10
N ALA A 30 15.04 -37.22 -3.09
CA ALA A 30 15.83 -38.36 -2.64
C ALA A 30 14.89 -39.59 -2.59
N LEU A 31 15.34 -40.68 -3.20
CA LEU A 31 14.67 -41.99 -3.26
C LEU A 31 14.65 -42.70 -1.88
N PRO A 32 13.79 -43.73 -1.68
CA PRO A 32 13.36 -44.17 -0.36
C PRO A 32 14.26 -45.24 0.25
N GLY A 33 14.44 -45.16 1.58
CA GLY A 33 15.07 -46.18 2.40
C GLY A 33 14.24 -46.46 3.66
N GLN A 34 13.67 -47.66 3.66
CA GLN A 34 13.09 -48.48 4.73
C GLN A 34 13.22 -48.05 6.21
N GLY A 35 12.18 -48.38 6.99
CA GLY A 35 12.42 -49.12 8.24
C GLY A 35 11.95 -48.50 9.56
N ASP A 36 10.69 -48.80 9.88
CA ASP A 36 10.28 -49.47 11.13
C ASP A 36 10.09 -48.72 12.48
N SER A 37 8.87 -48.94 12.98
CA SER A 37 8.32 -49.14 14.34
C SER A 37 8.70 -48.34 15.60
N ARG A 38 7.62 -48.13 16.40
CA ARG A 38 7.45 -48.10 17.88
C ARG A 38 7.10 -46.72 18.47
N GLN A 39 5.83 -46.49 18.87
CA GLN A 39 5.12 -46.85 20.10
C GLN A 39 5.46 -46.05 21.38
N ARG A 40 4.39 -45.38 21.91
CA ARG A 40 4.08 -45.03 23.33
C ARG A 40 4.93 -43.89 23.93
N ARG A 41 4.46 -42.99 24.80
CA ARG A 41 3.44 -43.03 25.87
C ARG A 41 2.81 -41.64 26.13
N ARG A 42 1.58 -41.67 26.67
CA ARG A 42 0.89 -40.61 27.46
C ARG A 42 1.50 -40.50 28.87
N VAL A 43 1.46 -39.29 29.48
CA VAL A 43 1.12 -38.90 30.88
C VAL A 43 0.94 -37.35 30.82
N ALA A 44 -0.18 -36.67 31.10
CA ALA A 44 -1.13 -36.55 32.22
C ALA A 44 -0.69 -35.61 33.38
N GLY A 45 -1.56 -34.64 33.73
CA GLY A 45 -1.57 -33.84 34.98
C GLY A 45 -0.99 -32.43 34.84
N GLY A 46 -1.58 -31.35 35.36
CA GLY A 46 -2.71 -31.18 36.27
C GLY A 46 -2.96 -29.69 36.56
N ARG A 47 -4.15 -29.41 37.09
CA ARG A 47 -4.83 -28.13 37.38
C ARG A 47 -4.13 -27.22 38.41
N HIS A 48 -4.43 -25.92 38.39
CA HIS A 48 -4.94 -25.04 39.49
C HIS A 48 -5.18 -23.63 38.88
N LEU A 49 -6.37 -23.04 38.72
CA LEU A 49 -7.45 -22.54 39.60
C LEU A 49 -7.13 -21.36 40.54
N LEU A 50 -7.97 -20.30 40.38
CA LEU A 50 -8.32 -19.17 41.27
C LEU A 50 -7.36 -17.95 41.17
N HIS A 51 -7.79 -16.70 40.92
CA HIS A 51 -8.86 -15.93 41.56
C HIS A 51 -9.11 -14.60 40.80
N ARG A 52 -10.36 -14.15 40.77
CA ARG A 52 -10.83 -12.76 40.52
C ARG A 52 -11.11 -12.12 41.90
N PRO A 53 -11.19 -10.78 42.08
CA PRO A 53 -12.34 -9.94 41.64
C PRO A 53 -11.96 -8.49 41.21
N ALA A 54 -12.62 -7.83 40.24
CA ALA A 54 -13.86 -7.00 40.26
C ALA A 54 -13.68 -5.48 40.54
N GLY A 55 -14.36 -4.65 39.73
CA GLY A 55 -14.61 -3.20 39.91
C GLY A 55 -13.88 -2.31 38.89
N ALA A 56 -14.41 -1.25 38.28
CA ALA A 56 -15.74 -0.67 38.27
C ALA A 56 -15.84 0.38 37.13
N ARG A 57 -17.05 0.52 36.59
CA ARG A 57 -17.73 1.74 36.06
C ARG A 57 -17.29 2.43 34.75
N ALA A 58 -18.36 2.79 34.06
CA ALA A 58 -18.49 3.46 32.77
C ALA A 58 -18.32 4.98 32.86
N GLY A 59 -17.93 5.58 31.72
CA GLY A 59 -18.01 7.02 31.47
C GLY A 59 -17.49 7.39 30.08
N ARG A 60 -18.39 7.79 29.17
CA ARG A 60 -18.14 8.54 27.92
C ARG A 60 -19.42 9.36 27.66
N PRO A 61 -19.38 10.42 26.82
CA PRO A 61 -18.34 11.44 26.66
C PRO A 61 -18.94 12.87 26.60
N GLY A 62 -18.12 13.90 26.80
CA GLY A 62 -18.48 15.30 26.53
C GLY A 62 -17.33 16.00 25.81
N GLY A 63 -17.37 16.01 24.48
CA GLY A 63 -16.37 16.64 23.62
C GLY A 63 -16.92 17.92 23.01
N ILE A 64 -16.33 19.05 23.41
CA ILE A 64 -16.66 20.41 23.02
C ILE A 64 -16.14 20.68 21.60
N ALA A 65 -17.02 21.18 20.71
CA ALA A 65 -16.64 21.73 19.42
C ALA A 65 -16.15 23.17 19.61
N VAL A 66 -14.90 23.47 19.25
CA VAL A 66 -14.36 24.83 19.23
C VAL A 66 -14.36 25.36 17.80
N ARG A 67 -15.14 26.42 17.59
CA ARG A 67 -15.26 27.21 16.36
C ARG A 67 -14.17 28.30 16.39
N LEU A 68 -13.25 28.33 15.44
CA LEU A 68 -12.25 29.40 15.33
C LEU A 68 -12.86 30.62 14.64
N HIS A 69 -12.86 31.74 15.34
CA HIS A 69 -13.25 33.07 14.85
C HIS A 69 -12.07 33.75 14.13
N GLN A 70 -12.41 34.50 13.07
CA GLN A 70 -11.55 35.40 12.32
C GLN A 70 -11.33 36.74 13.04
N GLY A 71 -10.18 37.38 12.77
CA GLY A 71 -10.10 38.84 12.59
C GLY A 71 -9.06 39.59 13.43
N LEU A 72 -8.07 40.18 12.73
CA LEU A 72 -7.76 41.62 12.66
C LEU A 72 -6.25 41.99 12.80
N GLU A 73 -5.88 42.89 11.89
CA GLU A 73 -4.59 43.49 11.51
C GLU A 73 -3.84 44.27 12.61
N PRO A 74 -2.52 44.54 12.47
CA PRO A 74 -1.78 45.51 13.27
C PRO A 74 -1.37 46.79 12.50
N PRO A 75 -1.39 47.99 13.12
CA PRO A 75 -0.56 49.14 12.73
C PRO A 75 0.56 49.35 13.79
N GLU A 76 1.67 50.08 13.62
CA GLU A 76 2.24 50.99 12.61
C GLU A 76 3.73 51.22 12.98
N ARG A 77 4.53 51.77 12.06
CA ARG A 77 5.92 52.22 12.27
C ARG A 77 5.99 53.71 12.70
N PRO A 78 7.17 54.19 13.13
CA PRO A 78 7.78 55.34 12.42
C PRO A 78 9.32 55.23 12.23
N GLY A 79 9.86 55.85 11.16
CA GLY A 79 11.30 55.98 10.82
C GLY A 79 11.95 57.30 11.32
N PRO A 80 13.01 57.90 10.70
CA PRO A 80 13.96 57.45 9.66
C PRO A 80 15.48 57.69 10.02
N ALA A 81 16.39 57.39 9.06
CA ALA A 81 17.88 57.39 9.12
C ALA A 81 18.57 58.77 8.94
N PRO A 82 19.91 58.90 9.09
CA PRO A 82 20.90 58.69 8.01
C PRO A 82 22.21 58.00 8.52
N ASP A 83 23.18 57.47 7.75
CA ASP A 83 24.07 58.12 6.77
C ASP A 83 24.96 57.07 6.04
N ARG A 84 25.66 57.55 5.01
CA ARG A 84 26.32 56.96 3.83
C ARG A 84 27.56 56.07 4.08
N GLY A 85 27.84 55.18 3.12
CA GLY A 85 29.20 54.70 2.82
C GLY A 85 29.34 53.25 2.30
N ARG A 86 29.56 53.07 0.98
CA ARG A 86 30.17 51.87 0.36
C ARG A 86 31.70 52.09 0.22
N PRO A 87 32.55 51.13 -0.23
CA PRO A 87 32.59 49.65 -0.10
C PRO A 87 34.02 49.12 0.26
N ARG A 88 34.21 47.80 0.49
CA ARG A 88 35.28 46.91 -0.10
C ARG A 88 35.43 45.51 0.57
N PRO A 89 36.07 44.52 -0.09
CA PRO A 89 35.87 43.07 0.12
C PRO A 89 37.06 42.30 0.75
N ARG A 90 36.87 40.96 0.90
CA ARG A 90 37.78 39.86 1.36
C ARG A 90 37.85 39.73 2.89
N THR A 91 37.78 38.54 3.51
CA THR A 91 38.51 37.29 3.26
C THR A 91 37.76 36.02 3.71
N ALA A 92 38.26 34.89 3.22
CA ALA A 92 37.87 33.51 3.49
C ALA A 92 38.14 33.02 4.93
N GLY A 93 37.53 31.88 5.25
CA GLY A 93 38.07 30.92 6.22
C GLY A 93 37.14 30.59 7.38
N GLY A 94 36.53 29.41 7.37
CA GLY A 94 35.73 28.91 8.49
C GLY A 94 35.01 27.61 8.13
N GLY A 95 35.77 26.52 8.04
CA GLY A 95 35.24 25.19 7.82
C GLY A 95 34.33 24.75 8.97
N GLY A 96 33.18 24.18 8.60
CA GLY A 96 32.31 23.42 9.47
C GLY A 96 31.72 22.31 8.63
N ALA A 97 32.42 21.17 8.58
CA ALA A 97 31.84 19.93 8.10
C ALA A 97 30.69 19.57 9.05
N VAL A 98 29.48 19.41 8.51
CA VAL A 98 28.39 18.71 9.19
C VAL A 98 28.01 17.54 8.31
N THR A 99 28.58 16.39 8.66
CA THR A 99 28.02 15.09 8.34
C THR A 99 26.78 14.85 9.19
N GLU A 100 25.77 14.30 8.51
CA GLU A 100 24.65 13.50 9.01
C GLU A 100 23.39 14.14 9.61
N ALA A 101 22.29 13.47 9.20
CA ALA A 101 20.88 13.56 9.56
C ALA A 101 20.10 14.80 9.09
N SER A 102 19.36 14.66 7.98
CA SER A 102 18.23 15.53 7.64
C SER A 102 16.94 15.00 8.29
N PRO A 103 16.40 15.60 9.37
CA PRO A 103 15.20 15.14 10.07
C PRO A 103 13.94 15.80 9.48
N GLY A 104 13.84 15.84 8.14
CA GLY A 104 12.83 16.65 7.43
C GLY A 104 11.64 15.90 6.84
N GLU A 105 11.71 14.57 6.70
CA GLU A 105 10.71 13.83 5.89
C GLU A 105 9.66 13.07 6.72
N ALA A 106 9.99 12.63 7.94
CA ALA A 106 9.07 11.87 8.79
C ALA A 106 7.91 12.69 9.40
N LEU A 107 7.95 14.03 9.26
CA LEU A 107 7.07 14.93 10.01
C LEU A 107 5.78 15.37 9.28
N ARG A 108 5.53 14.99 8.02
CA ARG A 108 4.40 15.59 7.29
C ARG A 108 3.03 14.96 7.60
N ALA A 109 2.91 13.64 7.67
CA ALA A 109 1.61 13.01 7.94
C ALA A 109 1.08 13.32 9.36
N PRO A 110 1.89 13.25 10.44
CA PRO A 110 1.40 13.63 11.78
C PRO A 110 0.97 15.09 11.89
N ARG A 111 1.61 16.00 11.13
CA ARG A 111 1.28 17.44 11.13
C ARG A 111 -0.08 17.75 10.50
N HIS A 112 -0.50 17.00 9.47
CA HIS A 112 -1.76 17.26 8.77
C HIS A 112 -2.91 16.39 9.24
N PHE A 113 -2.63 15.16 9.69
CA PHE A 113 -3.64 14.16 9.98
C PHE A 113 -3.62 13.63 11.42
N GLY A 114 -2.77 14.19 12.28
CA GLY A 114 -2.57 13.77 13.66
C GLY A 114 -1.79 12.45 13.78
N PRO A 115 -1.37 12.07 15.00
CA PRO A 115 -0.78 10.76 15.26
C PRO A 115 -1.80 9.64 15.05
N LEU A 116 -1.33 8.40 14.85
CA LEU A 116 -2.22 7.26 14.99
C LEU A 116 -2.61 7.11 16.47
N PRO A 117 -3.80 6.54 16.75
CA PRO A 117 -4.19 6.14 18.11
C PRO A 117 -3.10 5.30 18.78
N GLY A 118 -2.76 5.60 20.04
CA GLY A 118 -1.64 4.95 20.75
C GLY A 118 -0.24 5.42 20.33
N GLY A 119 -0.14 6.59 19.68
CA GLY A 119 1.10 7.16 19.15
C GLY A 119 2.17 7.39 20.22
N GLY A 120 3.15 6.49 20.26
CA GLY A 120 4.30 6.53 21.16
C GLY A 120 5.06 5.21 21.22
N VAL A 121 4.40 4.08 20.88
CA VAL A 121 4.92 2.73 21.20
C VAL A 121 5.13 1.83 19.98
N ALA A 122 4.41 2.01 18.86
CA ALA A 122 4.37 1.00 17.79
C ALA A 122 5.36 1.17 16.63
N GLY A 123 6.33 2.09 16.71
CA GLY A 123 7.37 2.20 15.67
C GLY A 123 6.89 2.44 14.23
N ILE A 124 5.64 2.91 14.01
CA ILE A 124 5.09 3.08 12.66
C ILE A 124 5.47 4.44 12.09
N VAL A 125 6.17 4.44 10.95
CA VAL A 125 6.49 5.65 10.18
C VAL A 125 5.53 5.77 9.01
N ARG A 126 4.77 6.88 8.98
CA ARG A 126 3.84 7.21 7.89
C ARG A 126 4.36 8.40 7.11
N ARG A 127 4.51 8.26 5.79
CA ARG A 127 5.02 9.35 4.95
C ARG A 127 4.44 9.32 3.54
N PRO A 128 4.20 10.51 2.94
CA PRO A 128 4.02 10.60 1.50
C PRO A 128 5.27 10.11 0.77
N TRP A 129 5.09 9.33 -0.30
CA TRP A 129 6.16 8.78 -1.12
C TRP A 129 6.13 9.37 -2.53
N ARG A 130 6.84 10.49 -2.71
CA ARG A 130 6.75 11.27 -3.97
C ARG A 130 7.30 10.53 -5.19
N GLN A 131 8.33 9.70 -5.03
CA GLN A 131 8.93 8.96 -6.14
C GLN A 131 7.92 7.98 -6.76
N ALA A 132 7.14 7.29 -5.93
CA ALA A 132 6.07 6.41 -6.38
C ALA A 132 4.74 7.13 -6.68
N ALA A 133 4.65 8.45 -6.49
CA ALA A 133 3.45 9.22 -6.85
C ALA A 133 3.44 9.65 -8.33
N TYR A 134 4.50 9.35 -9.09
CA TYR A 134 4.58 9.68 -10.51
C TYR A 134 3.81 8.67 -11.35
N LEU A 135 2.55 8.97 -11.63
CA LEU A 135 1.74 8.19 -12.55
C LEU A 135 2.04 8.58 -14.02
N PRO A 136 2.26 7.58 -14.90
CA PRO A 136 2.36 7.82 -16.33
C PRO A 136 1.17 8.63 -16.87
N GLY A 137 1.44 9.59 -17.77
CA GLY A 137 0.39 10.45 -18.33
C GLY A 137 -0.04 11.62 -17.43
N ARG A 138 0.74 11.99 -16.41
CA ARG A 138 0.51 13.15 -15.51
C ARG A 138 -0.80 13.07 -14.72
N VAL A 139 -1.22 11.85 -14.36
CA VAL A 139 -2.38 11.64 -13.49
C VAL A 139 -2.01 12.07 -12.06
N PRO A 140 -2.70 13.06 -11.44
CA PRO A 140 -2.40 13.45 -10.07
C PRO A 140 -2.75 12.32 -9.10
N GLY A 141 -1.80 11.89 -8.29
CA GLY A 141 -2.01 10.84 -7.30
C GLY A 141 -1.16 11.04 -6.05
N TRP A 142 -1.53 10.34 -4.99
CA TRP A 142 -0.77 10.30 -3.74
C TRP A 142 -0.35 8.89 -3.40
N CYS A 143 0.94 8.72 -3.16
CA CYS A 143 1.47 7.49 -2.60
C CYS A 143 1.85 7.71 -1.14
N CYS A 144 1.57 6.72 -0.29
CA CYS A 144 1.98 6.70 1.11
C CYS A 144 2.66 5.38 1.47
N GLN A 145 3.66 5.48 2.33
CA GLN A 145 4.33 4.35 2.96
C GLN A 145 3.98 4.29 4.44
N CYS A 146 3.77 3.06 4.92
CA CYS A 146 3.62 2.69 6.31
C CYS A 146 4.72 1.65 6.60
N VAL A 147 5.76 2.08 7.32
CA VAL A 147 6.91 1.24 7.67
C VAL A 147 6.82 0.88 9.14
N GLU A 148 6.91 -0.40 9.43
CA GLU A 148 6.99 -0.94 10.78
C GLU A 148 8.46 -0.97 11.23
N ALA A 149 8.81 -0.19 12.26
CA ALA A 149 10.12 -0.28 12.89
C ALA A 149 10.20 -1.48 13.85
N GLU A 150 9.15 -1.72 14.64
CA GLU A 150 9.07 -2.83 15.59
C GLU A 150 7.65 -3.41 15.62
N ALA A 151 7.55 -4.73 15.76
CA ALA A 151 6.28 -5.44 15.82
C ALA A 151 5.64 -5.33 17.19
N ASP A 152 4.40 -4.82 17.24
CA ASP A 152 3.60 -4.72 18.45
C ASP A 152 2.17 -5.21 18.19
N GLU A 153 1.89 -6.45 18.59
CA GLU A 153 0.57 -7.06 18.46
C GLU A 153 -0.47 -6.43 19.39
N ALA A 154 -0.06 -5.99 20.57
CA ALA A 154 -0.97 -5.35 21.52
C ALA A 154 -1.46 -4.01 20.96
N TRP A 155 -0.55 -3.26 20.32
CA TRP A 155 -0.93 -2.06 19.60
C TRP A 155 -1.83 -2.36 18.41
N ASP A 156 -1.56 -3.42 17.63
CA ASP A 156 -2.40 -3.77 16.47
C ASP A 156 -3.86 -3.99 16.87
N GLU A 157 -4.08 -4.79 17.92
CA GLU A 157 -5.41 -5.07 18.46
C GLU A 157 -6.08 -3.80 19.03
N ALA A 158 -5.30 -2.94 19.71
CA ALA A 158 -5.82 -1.71 20.28
C ALA A 158 -6.13 -0.62 19.23
N ALA A 159 -5.36 -0.55 18.15
CA ALA A 159 -5.46 0.48 17.13
C ALA A 159 -6.45 0.12 16.02
N ALA A 160 -6.62 -1.16 15.69
CA ALA A 160 -7.50 -1.62 14.62
C ALA A 160 -8.94 -1.03 14.70
N PRO A 161 -9.63 -0.97 15.86
CA PRO A 161 -10.98 -0.40 15.95
C PRO A 161 -11.07 1.10 15.64
N TYR A 162 -9.95 1.84 15.74
CA TYR A 162 -9.89 3.26 15.43
C TYR A 162 -9.44 3.55 13.99
N ILE A 163 -8.77 2.59 13.36
CA ILE A 163 -8.26 2.71 12.00
C ILE A 163 -9.26 2.12 11.00
N LEU A 164 -9.87 0.99 11.32
CA LEU A 164 -10.70 0.20 10.41
C LEU A 164 -12.18 0.54 10.57
N HIS A 165 -12.88 0.67 9.44
CA HIS A 165 -14.34 0.75 9.46
C HIS A 165 -14.93 -0.64 9.81
N GLU A 166 -16.18 -0.71 10.25
CA GLU A 166 -16.77 -1.97 10.77
C GLU A 166 -16.62 -3.18 9.82
N PRO A 167 -16.91 -3.09 8.51
CA PRO A 167 -16.73 -4.21 7.60
C PRO A 167 -15.25 -4.60 7.39
N GLU A 168 -14.34 -3.63 7.41
CA GLU A 168 -12.89 -3.87 7.37
C GLU A 168 -12.42 -4.62 8.62
N TRP A 169 -12.90 -4.22 9.79
CA TRP A 169 -12.60 -4.87 11.06
C TRP A 169 -13.06 -6.33 11.07
N ARG A 170 -14.26 -6.63 10.54
CA ARG A 170 -14.75 -8.02 10.44
C ARG A 170 -13.86 -8.91 9.57
N ILE A 171 -13.34 -8.37 8.45
CA ILE A 171 -12.39 -9.09 7.59
C ILE A 171 -11.09 -9.32 8.37
N TRP A 172 -10.53 -8.24 8.92
CA TRP A 172 -9.26 -8.27 9.63
C TRP A 172 -9.27 -9.24 10.82
N ASN A 173 -10.32 -9.23 11.63
CA ASN A 173 -10.46 -10.07 12.82
C ASN A 173 -10.58 -11.58 12.50
N ARG A 174 -10.90 -11.93 11.25
CA ARG A 174 -10.98 -13.33 10.78
C ARG A 174 -9.66 -13.83 10.18
N LEU A 175 -8.68 -12.97 9.96
CA LEU A 175 -7.40 -13.40 9.39
C LEU A 175 -6.65 -14.27 10.41
N PRO A 176 -6.17 -15.46 10.01
CA PRO A 176 -5.77 -16.51 10.96
C PRO A 176 -4.39 -16.29 11.59
N ARG A 177 -3.56 -15.41 11.04
CA ARG A 177 -2.16 -15.22 11.45
C ARG A 177 -1.91 -13.78 11.85
N ALA A 178 -1.25 -13.56 12.99
CA ALA A 178 -0.92 -12.22 13.47
C ALA A 178 -0.09 -11.41 12.46
N ALA A 179 0.91 -12.02 11.82
CA ALA A 179 1.70 -11.36 10.77
C ALA A 179 0.84 -10.92 9.56
N LEU A 180 -0.14 -11.74 9.15
CA LEU A 180 -1.06 -11.39 8.07
C LEU A 180 -2.02 -10.27 8.50
N ARG A 181 -2.56 -10.33 9.73
CA ARG A 181 -3.38 -9.25 10.32
C ARG A 181 -2.62 -7.94 10.35
N ARG A 182 -1.37 -7.96 10.79
CA ARG A 182 -0.49 -6.80 10.87
C ARG A 182 -0.25 -6.20 9.49
N GLN A 183 0.22 -7.01 8.53
CA GLN A 183 0.43 -6.57 7.15
C GLN A 183 -0.84 -5.97 6.54
N TRP A 184 -2.00 -6.62 6.76
CA TRP A 184 -3.28 -6.13 6.27
C TRP A 184 -3.66 -4.78 6.89
N LEU A 185 -3.52 -4.62 8.21
CA LEU A 185 -3.77 -3.37 8.92
C LEU A 185 -2.84 -2.25 8.45
N ARG A 186 -1.55 -2.53 8.27
CA ARG A 186 -0.57 -1.54 7.76
C ARG A 186 -0.88 -1.12 6.33
N GLY A 187 -1.30 -2.06 5.47
CA GLY A 187 -1.82 -1.77 4.14
C GLY A 187 -3.00 -0.82 4.17
N ARG A 188 -3.94 -1.01 5.11
CA ARG A 188 -5.06 -0.07 5.31
C ARG A 188 -4.62 1.30 5.81
N VAL A 189 -3.65 1.38 6.73
CA VAL A 189 -3.08 2.67 7.14
C VAL A 189 -2.50 3.42 5.95
N ALA A 190 -1.65 2.77 5.14
CA ALA A 190 -1.05 3.38 3.96
C ALA A 190 -2.12 3.85 2.95
N ALA A 191 -3.12 3.01 2.68
CA ALA A 191 -4.18 3.30 1.72
C ALA A 191 -5.10 4.44 2.17
N LYS A 192 -5.51 4.46 3.44
CA LYS A 192 -6.34 5.53 3.98
C LYS A 192 -5.58 6.85 4.01
N ASP A 193 -4.30 6.87 4.37
CA ASP A 193 -3.51 8.09 4.32
C ASP A 193 -3.31 8.59 2.88
N ALA A 194 -3.08 7.70 1.90
CA ALA A 194 -3.01 8.07 0.49
C ALA A 194 -4.32 8.74 0.01
N VAL A 195 -5.47 8.15 0.36
CA VAL A 195 -6.80 8.73 0.07
C VAL A 195 -6.98 10.07 0.78
N ARG A 196 -6.64 10.20 2.06
CA ARG A 196 -6.80 11.46 2.82
C ARG A 196 -5.94 12.59 2.24
N TRP A 197 -4.72 12.29 1.81
CA TRP A 197 -3.88 13.26 1.11
C TRP A 197 -4.48 13.71 -0.22
N LEU A 198 -5.00 12.76 -1.01
CA LEU A 198 -5.72 13.08 -2.25
C LEU A 198 -6.95 13.95 -1.98
N LEU A 199 -7.74 13.64 -0.95
CA LEU A 199 -8.89 14.43 -0.53
C LEU A 199 -8.51 15.86 -0.15
N LEU A 200 -7.42 16.01 0.61
CA LEU A 200 -6.92 17.32 1.02
C LEU A 200 -6.42 18.15 -0.17
N GLU A 201 -5.64 17.55 -1.08
CA GLU A 201 -5.08 18.30 -2.21
C GLU A 201 -6.15 18.64 -3.25
N ARG A 202 -6.96 17.64 -3.64
CA ARG A 202 -7.88 17.76 -4.77
C ARG A 202 -9.19 18.43 -4.41
N PHE A 203 -9.71 18.13 -3.22
CA PHE A 203 -11.04 18.57 -2.79
C PHE A 203 -11.00 19.52 -1.59
N ARG A 204 -9.81 19.81 -1.04
CA ARG A 204 -9.65 20.61 0.19
C ARG A 204 -10.39 20.02 1.40
N LEU A 205 -10.55 18.70 1.42
CA LEU A 205 -11.26 17.96 2.46
C LEU A 205 -10.30 17.26 3.41
N VAL A 206 -10.48 17.48 4.71
CA VAL A 206 -9.79 16.72 5.76
C VAL A 206 -10.73 15.64 6.27
N ALA A 207 -10.44 14.39 5.91
CA ALA A 207 -11.19 13.24 6.40
C ALA A 207 -10.44 12.57 7.57
N PRO A 208 -11.13 12.10 8.63
CA PRO A 208 -10.54 11.20 9.60
C PRO A 208 -10.37 9.78 9.00
N LEU A 209 -9.66 8.88 9.69
CA LEU A 209 -9.38 7.53 9.15
C LEU A 209 -10.67 6.69 9.00
N GLU A 210 -11.56 6.80 9.97
CA GLU A 210 -12.84 6.08 10.01
C GLU A 210 -13.82 6.52 8.92
N ALA A 211 -13.66 7.72 8.36
CA ALA A 211 -14.50 8.20 7.25
C ALA A 211 -14.17 7.52 5.92
N VAL A 212 -12.97 6.92 5.79
CA VAL A 212 -12.53 6.21 4.60
C VAL A 212 -12.67 4.70 4.84
N SER A 213 -13.46 4.02 4.03
CA SER A 213 -13.61 2.55 4.04
C SER A 213 -13.05 1.96 2.75
N ILE A 214 -12.31 0.86 2.88
CA ILE A 214 -11.66 0.19 1.75
C ILE A 214 -11.99 -1.30 1.78
N LEU A 215 -12.86 -1.74 0.86
CA LEU A 215 -13.32 -3.13 0.76
C LEU A 215 -12.93 -3.74 -0.59
N PRO A 216 -12.62 -5.03 -0.64
CA PRO A 216 -12.41 -5.71 -1.91
C PRO A 216 -13.71 -5.78 -2.73
N ASP A 217 -13.62 -5.71 -4.05
CA ASP A 217 -14.67 -6.16 -4.97
C ASP A 217 -14.62 -7.69 -5.17
N GLU A 218 -15.44 -8.23 -6.09
CA GLU A 218 -15.45 -9.67 -6.42
C GLU A 218 -14.09 -10.23 -6.89
N HIS A 219 -13.21 -9.38 -7.42
CA HIS A 219 -11.87 -9.76 -7.88
C HIS A 219 -10.77 -9.46 -6.85
N GLY A 220 -11.15 -8.99 -5.66
CA GLY A 220 -10.21 -8.61 -4.60
C GLY A 220 -9.61 -7.21 -4.76
N GLN A 221 -10.00 -6.45 -5.78
CA GLN A 221 -9.49 -5.10 -6.00
C GLN A 221 -10.09 -4.13 -4.96
N PRO A 222 -9.26 -3.30 -4.30
CA PRO A 222 -9.75 -2.33 -3.32
C PRO A 222 -10.71 -1.28 -3.92
N ARG A 223 -11.90 -1.16 -3.34
CA ARG A 223 -12.89 -0.10 -3.59
C ARG A 223 -12.91 0.87 -2.42
N VAL A 224 -12.79 2.16 -2.73
CA VAL A 224 -12.81 3.24 -1.75
C VAL A 224 -14.22 3.79 -1.64
N SER A 225 -14.75 3.86 -0.42
CA SER A 225 -15.88 4.72 -0.07
C SER A 225 -15.44 5.72 0.99
N CYS A 226 -15.90 6.96 0.89
CA CYS A 226 -15.55 8.02 1.83
C CYS A 226 -16.79 8.83 2.19
N SER A 227 -17.23 8.78 3.44
CA SER A 227 -18.42 9.53 3.90
C SER A 227 -18.20 11.05 3.95
N ALA A 228 -16.94 11.49 3.98
CA ALA A 228 -16.57 12.90 3.93
C ALA A 228 -16.51 13.45 2.49
N LEU A 229 -16.54 12.60 1.46
CA LEU A 229 -16.55 13.05 0.07
C LEU A 229 -17.99 13.46 -0.30
N PRO A 230 -18.23 14.70 -0.77
CA PRO A 230 -19.55 15.12 -1.21
C PRO A 230 -20.00 14.30 -2.43
N ASP A 231 -21.31 14.27 -2.67
CA ASP A 231 -21.88 13.61 -3.84
C ASP A 231 -21.60 14.43 -5.13
N THR A 232 -20.33 14.47 -5.53
CA THR A 232 -19.84 15.18 -6.72
C THR A 232 -19.70 14.26 -7.93
N GLY A 233 -20.08 12.98 -7.80
CA GLY A 233 -19.75 11.95 -8.79
C GLY A 233 -18.26 11.59 -8.86
N ALA A 234 -17.41 12.13 -7.98
CA ALA A 234 -15.99 11.79 -7.94
C ALA A 234 -15.81 10.35 -7.46
N SER A 235 -15.06 9.56 -8.22
CA SER A 235 -14.73 8.18 -7.86
C SER A 235 -13.23 8.05 -7.67
N LEU A 236 -12.80 7.35 -6.63
CA LEU A 236 -11.38 7.15 -6.33
C LEU A 236 -10.96 5.73 -6.69
N CYS A 237 -9.69 5.54 -7.02
CA CYS A 237 -9.06 4.23 -7.10
C CYS A 237 -7.83 4.18 -6.21
N VAL A 238 -7.60 3.02 -5.61
CA VAL A 238 -6.46 2.77 -4.74
C VAL A 238 -5.84 1.42 -5.07
N SER A 239 -4.51 1.36 -5.01
CA SER A 239 -3.76 0.12 -5.08
C SER A 239 -2.87 -0.01 -3.85
N ILE A 240 -2.67 -1.23 -3.38
CA ILE A 240 -1.92 -1.53 -2.16
C ILE A 240 -0.87 -2.59 -2.51
N SER A 241 0.35 -2.44 -2.00
CA SER A 241 1.37 -3.48 -2.01
C SER A 241 2.12 -3.51 -0.69
N HIS A 242 2.82 -4.61 -0.43
CA HIS A 242 3.59 -4.80 0.78
C HIS A 242 4.85 -5.61 0.48
N CYS A 243 5.92 -5.31 1.20
CA CYS A 243 7.15 -6.09 1.17
C CYS A 243 7.81 -6.01 2.55
N GLY A 244 8.07 -7.16 3.17
CA GLY A 244 8.56 -7.24 4.54
C GLY A 244 7.71 -6.43 5.52
N ASN A 245 8.36 -5.50 6.21
CA ASN A 245 7.78 -4.57 7.20
C ASN A 245 7.20 -3.28 6.57
N THR A 246 7.19 -3.18 5.24
CA THR A 246 6.74 -1.98 4.52
C THR A 246 5.43 -2.26 3.79
N SER A 247 4.42 -1.44 4.05
CA SER A 247 3.18 -1.39 3.27
C SER A 247 3.08 -0.07 2.54
N VAL A 248 2.65 -0.12 1.28
CA VAL A 248 2.54 1.04 0.41
C VAL A 248 1.17 1.09 -0.23
N ALA A 249 0.69 2.29 -0.51
CA ALA A 249 -0.52 2.45 -1.27
C ALA A 249 -0.47 3.69 -2.14
N LEU A 250 -1.16 3.63 -3.27
CA LEU A 250 -1.28 4.70 -4.25
C LEU A 250 -2.77 4.97 -4.49
N ALA A 251 -3.19 6.22 -4.31
CA ALA A 251 -4.56 6.67 -4.54
C ALA A 251 -4.59 7.77 -5.62
N THR A 252 -5.60 7.72 -6.48
CA THR A 252 -5.89 8.76 -7.48
C THR A 252 -7.40 8.86 -7.74
N GLU A 253 -7.82 9.99 -8.31
CA GLU A 253 -9.17 10.17 -8.84
C GLU A 253 -9.31 9.37 -10.14
N ARG A 254 -10.44 8.67 -10.30
CA ARG A 254 -10.82 8.05 -11.57
C ARG A 254 -11.25 9.14 -12.54
N SER A 255 -10.77 9.06 -13.77
CA SER A 255 -11.09 10.00 -14.85
C SER A 255 -11.00 9.32 -16.21
N ALA A 256 -11.30 10.07 -17.28
CA ALA A 256 -11.07 9.62 -18.65
C ALA A 256 -9.61 9.24 -18.93
N PHE A 257 -8.66 9.73 -18.12
CA PHE A 257 -7.23 9.47 -18.29
C PHE A 257 -6.68 8.44 -17.29
N CYS A 258 -7.50 7.95 -16.36
CA CYS A 258 -7.12 6.95 -15.37
C CYS A 258 -8.38 6.27 -14.83
N ARG A 259 -8.73 5.11 -15.36
CA ARG A 259 -9.78 4.25 -14.82
C ARG A 259 -9.28 3.35 -13.72
N GLY A 260 -8.01 2.96 -13.67
CA GLY A 260 -7.46 2.09 -12.64
C GLY A 260 -5.99 2.39 -12.34
N VAL A 261 -5.52 1.99 -11.15
CA VAL A 261 -4.16 2.25 -10.68
C VAL A 261 -3.56 1.01 -10.04
N GLY A 262 -2.26 0.83 -10.21
CA GLY A 262 -1.48 -0.27 -9.65
C GLY A 262 -0.20 0.22 -9.00
N ILE A 263 0.16 -0.37 -7.87
CA ILE A 263 1.48 -0.23 -7.24
C ILE A 263 2.00 -1.60 -6.84
N ASP A 264 3.29 -1.81 -7.03
CA ASP A 264 3.98 -2.96 -6.48
C ASP A 264 5.37 -2.63 -5.95
N VAL A 265 5.84 -3.39 -4.96
CA VAL A 265 7.14 -3.23 -4.30
C VAL A 265 7.77 -4.58 -3.99
N ALA A 266 9.09 -4.66 -4.14
CA ALA A 266 9.90 -5.82 -3.79
C ALA A 266 11.23 -5.39 -3.14
N SER A 267 11.67 -6.13 -2.12
CA SER A 267 12.92 -5.89 -1.39
C SER A 267 14.10 -6.40 -2.20
N GLN A 268 15.15 -5.60 -2.37
CA GLN A 268 16.37 -6.02 -3.07
C GLN A 268 17.24 -6.99 -2.26
N THR A 269 17.00 -7.08 -0.95
CA THR A 269 17.78 -7.93 -0.04
C THR A 269 17.14 -9.28 0.20
N ASP A 270 15.88 -9.46 -0.20
CA ASP A 270 15.19 -10.74 -0.08
C ASP A 270 15.72 -11.74 -1.12
N ASN A 271 15.55 -13.03 -0.85
CA ASN A 271 15.90 -14.06 -1.83
C ASN A 271 14.82 -14.15 -2.93
N HIS A 272 15.24 -13.99 -4.18
CA HIS A 272 14.38 -14.06 -5.38
C HIS A 272 14.78 -15.19 -6.34
N ASP A 273 15.42 -16.25 -5.82
CA ASP A 273 15.73 -17.45 -6.60
C ASP A 273 14.48 -17.97 -7.33
N GLY A 274 14.61 -18.23 -8.64
CA GLY A 274 13.50 -18.70 -9.47
C GLY A 274 12.61 -17.60 -10.07
N LEU A 275 12.83 -16.33 -9.72
CA LEU A 275 12.02 -15.22 -10.25
C LEU A 275 12.15 -15.08 -11.76
N ALA A 276 13.38 -15.20 -12.29
CA ALA A 276 13.64 -15.12 -13.72
C ALA A 276 12.91 -16.24 -14.48
N GLU A 277 13.04 -17.47 -14.00
CA GLU A 277 12.52 -18.68 -14.65
C GLU A 277 10.99 -18.79 -14.57
N GLY A 278 10.39 -18.35 -13.47
CA GLY A 278 8.94 -18.42 -13.26
C GLY A 278 8.16 -17.19 -13.72
N GLY A 279 8.83 -16.02 -13.73
CA GLY A 279 8.19 -14.74 -13.99
C GLY A 279 8.36 -14.22 -15.41
N PHE A 280 9.35 -14.71 -16.16
CA PHE A 280 9.78 -14.11 -17.43
C PHE A 280 10.11 -15.14 -18.50
N SER A 281 9.87 -14.75 -19.74
CA SER A 281 10.37 -15.43 -20.94
C SER A 281 11.84 -15.09 -21.22
N SER A 282 12.46 -15.86 -22.12
CA SER A 282 13.80 -15.56 -22.63
C SER A 282 13.87 -14.21 -23.36
N VAL A 283 12.79 -13.79 -24.02
CA VAL A 283 12.70 -12.50 -24.70
C VAL A 283 12.68 -11.34 -23.69
N GLU A 284 11.98 -11.50 -22.57
CA GLU A 284 11.95 -10.46 -21.53
C GLU A 284 13.29 -10.35 -20.80
N THR A 285 13.93 -11.48 -20.52
CA THR A 285 15.22 -11.50 -19.83
C THR A 285 16.37 -10.99 -20.71
N SER A 286 16.27 -11.11 -22.04
CA SER A 286 17.27 -10.55 -22.96
C SER A 286 17.25 -9.02 -23.03
N LEU A 287 16.13 -8.37 -22.64
CA LEU A 287 16.07 -6.92 -22.48
C LEU A 287 17.05 -6.39 -21.41
N LEU A 288 17.58 -7.27 -20.56
CA LEU A 288 18.54 -6.96 -19.51
C LEU A 288 19.98 -7.32 -19.88
N ASP A 289 20.27 -7.78 -21.09
CA ASP A 289 21.62 -8.27 -21.48
C ASP A 289 22.67 -7.15 -21.46
N ASP A 290 22.26 -5.92 -21.74
CA ASP A 290 23.11 -4.73 -21.65
C ASP A 290 23.23 -4.15 -20.22
N CYS A 291 22.58 -4.76 -19.21
CA CYS A 291 22.65 -4.32 -17.82
C CYS A 291 23.83 -4.98 -17.08
N PRO A 292 24.73 -4.21 -16.45
CA PRO A 292 25.76 -4.76 -15.57
C PRO A 292 25.16 -5.63 -14.47
N ALA A 293 25.87 -6.68 -14.04
CA ALA A 293 25.35 -7.67 -13.08
C ALA A 293 24.71 -7.09 -11.79
N PRO A 294 25.25 -6.05 -11.14
CA PRO A 294 24.60 -5.45 -9.95
C PRO A 294 23.27 -4.76 -10.28
N GLU A 295 23.15 -4.19 -11.49
CA GLU A 295 21.94 -3.52 -11.94
C GLU A 295 20.92 -4.50 -12.53
N ARG A 296 21.37 -5.63 -13.08
CA ARG A 296 20.52 -6.65 -13.70
C ARG A 296 19.50 -7.21 -12.70
N SER A 297 19.94 -7.60 -11.50
CA SER A 297 19.03 -8.11 -10.46
C SER A 297 18.03 -7.05 -9.99
N ALA A 298 18.47 -5.80 -9.81
CA ALA A 298 17.58 -4.70 -9.45
C ALA A 298 16.56 -4.39 -10.56
N TRP A 299 16.98 -4.46 -11.82
CA TRP A 299 16.09 -4.29 -12.96
C TRP A 299 15.10 -5.45 -13.09
N LEU A 300 15.52 -6.69 -12.88
CA LEU A 300 14.61 -7.84 -12.88
C LEU A 300 13.46 -7.65 -11.87
N LEU A 301 13.77 -7.15 -10.66
CA LEU A 301 12.75 -6.81 -9.68
C LEU A 301 11.85 -5.65 -10.12
N ARG A 302 12.38 -4.62 -10.78
CA ARG A 302 11.57 -3.55 -11.35
C ARG A 302 10.62 -4.06 -12.43
N LEU A 303 11.09 -4.98 -13.28
CA LEU A 303 10.24 -5.62 -14.30
C LEU A 303 9.13 -6.44 -13.66
N TRP A 304 9.45 -7.15 -12.56
CA TRP A 304 8.46 -7.91 -11.81
C TRP A 304 7.38 -7.00 -11.23
N CYS A 305 7.81 -5.95 -10.51
CA CYS A 305 6.89 -4.96 -9.99
C CYS A 305 6.06 -4.31 -11.11
N ALA A 306 6.62 -4.08 -12.30
CA ALA A 306 5.88 -3.52 -13.43
C ALA A 306 4.73 -4.42 -13.88
N LYS A 307 4.94 -5.74 -13.98
CA LYS A 307 3.87 -6.71 -14.29
C LYS A 307 2.78 -6.69 -13.22
N GLU A 308 3.16 -6.78 -11.95
CA GLU A 308 2.23 -6.76 -10.81
C GLU A 308 1.43 -5.44 -10.75
N ALA A 309 2.09 -4.31 -10.97
CA ALA A 309 1.43 -3.00 -11.04
C ALA A 309 0.44 -2.95 -12.21
N ALA A 310 0.79 -3.46 -13.39
CA ALA A 310 -0.12 -3.52 -14.53
C ALA A 310 -1.37 -4.39 -14.23
N GLY A 311 -1.17 -5.59 -13.67
CA GLY A 311 -2.27 -6.47 -13.25
C GLY A 311 -3.19 -5.83 -12.20
N LYS A 312 -2.63 -5.12 -11.22
CA LYS A 312 -3.40 -4.39 -10.20
C LYS A 312 -4.15 -3.18 -10.78
N ALA A 313 -3.57 -2.49 -11.76
CA ALA A 313 -4.22 -1.37 -12.46
C ALA A 313 -5.43 -1.82 -13.26
N LEU A 314 -5.36 -3.02 -13.88
CA LEU A 314 -6.50 -3.66 -14.54
C LEU A 314 -7.54 -4.22 -13.56
N GLY A 315 -7.14 -4.50 -12.32
CA GLY A 315 -8.01 -5.10 -11.30
C GLY A 315 -8.11 -6.63 -11.36
N VAL A 316 -7.29 -7.28 -12.19
CA VAL A 316 -7.29 -8.75 -12.37
C VAL A 316 -6.09 -9.45 -11.71
N GLY A 317 -5.09 -8.68 -11.26
CA GLY A 317 -3.81 -9.22 -10.81
C GLY A 317 -3.08 -9.98 -11.92
N LEU A 318 -2.15 -10.88 -11.57
CA LEU A 318 -1.45 -11.72 -12.56
C LEU A 318 -2.22 -13.00 -12.94
N GLN A 319 -3.41 -13.23 -12.37
CA GLN A 319 -4.27 -14.39 -12.66
C GLN A 319 -3.55 -15.77 -12.57
N GLY A 320 -2.50 -15.86 -11.75
CA GLY A 320 -1.71 -17.08 -11.57
C GLY A 320 -0.72 -17.41 -12.68
N ASN A 321 -0.63 -16.59 -13.74
CA ASN A 321 0.37 -16.76 -14.79
C ASN A 321 1.04 -15.41 -15.16
N PRO A 322 2.20 -15.10 -14.55
CA PRO A 322 2.95 -13.88 -14.85
C PRO A 322 3.39 -13.75 -16.31
N LEU A 323 3.50 -14.86 -17.05
CA LEU A 323 3.91 -14.86 -18.46
C LEU A 323 2.85 -14.27 -19.39
N ASN A 324 1.61 -14.10 -18.92
CA ASN A 324 0.56 -13.42 -19.68
C ASN A 324 0.74 -11.89 -19.71
N PHE A 325 1.54 -11.34 -18.81
CA PHE A 325 1.91 -9.93 -18.78
C PHE A 325 3.32 -9.84 -19.31
N VAL A 326 3.54 -9.24 -20.48
CA VAL A 326 4.82 -9.33 -21.18
C VAL A 326 5.53 -7.98 -21.14
N VAL A 327 6.77 -7.96 -20.66
CA VAL A 327 7.62 -6.77 -20.77
C VAL A 327 8.12 -6.65 -22.21
N CYS A 328 7.70 -5.60 -22.91
CA CYS A 328 8.07 -5.41 -24.31
C CYS A 328 9.23 -4.41 -24.49
N GLN A 329 9.37 -3.46 -23.56
CA GLN A 329 10.36 -2.39 -23.70
C GLN A 329 10.79 -1.83 -22.33
N ILE A 330 12.08 -1.50 -22.22
CA ILE A 330 12.66 -0.79 -21.08
C ILE A 330 13.20 0.56 -21.53
N ASN A 331 12.81 1.64 -20.86
CA ASN A 331 13.44 2.94 -21.00
C ASN A 331 14.18 3.31 -19.71
N ARG A 332 15.48 3.05 -19.66
CA ARG A 332 16.32 3.30 -18.48
C ARG A 332 16.45 4.78 -18.12
N ALA A 333 16.50 5.67 -19.12
CA ALA A 333 16.63 7.10 -18.89
C ALA A 333 15.37 7.70 -18.24
N ARG A 334 14.19 7.21 -18.63
CA ARG A 334 12.91 7.66 -18.08
C ARG A 334 12.41 6.82 -16.91
N GLN A 335 13.09 5.72 -16.61
CA GLN A 335 12.65 4.72 -15.63
C GLN A 335 11.21 4.28 -15.91
N THR A 336 10.95 3.85 -17.15
CA THR A 336 9.66 3.29 -17.56
C THR A 336 9.81 1.93 -18.21
N VAL A 337 8.78 1.11 -18.07
CA VAL A 337 8.66 -0.22 -18.66
C VAL A 337 7.32 -0.31 -19.36
N GLU A 338 7.31 -0.78 -20.61
CA GLU A 338 6.07 -1.08 -21.32
C GLU A 338 5.70 -2.54 -21.09
N VAL A 339 4.49 -2.76 -20.59
CA VAL A 339 3.93 -4.08 -20.31
C VAL A 339 2.72 -4.30 -21.20
N GLU A 340 2.77 -5.32 -22.04
CA GLU A 340 1.60 -5.86 -22.73
C GLU A 340 0.79 -6.69 -21.75
N THR A 341 -0.50 -6.39 -21.63
CA THR A 341 -1.42 -7.09 -20.74
C THR A 341 -2.30 -8.06 -21.52
N PRO A 342 -2.72 -9.18 -20.91
CA PRO A 342 -3.65 -10.07 -21.58
C PRO A 342 -4.98 -9.36 -21.82
N ALA A 343 -5.74 -9.84 -22.80
CA ALA A 343 -7.14 -9.47 -22.88
C ALA A 343 -7.84 -9.94 -21.60
N ALA A 344 -8.40 -9.02 -20.82
CA ALA A 344 -9.02 -9.38 -19.54
C ALA A 344 -10.36 -10.07 -19.82
N PRO A 345 -10.64 -11.25 -19.22
CA PRO A 345 -12.00 -11.74 -19.15
C PRO A 345 -12.82 -10.74 -18.33
N ALA A 346 -13.98 -10.37 -18.85
CA ALA A 346 -14.90 -9.48 -18.19
C ALA A 346 -16.11 -10.30 -17.75
N ASP A 347 -16.32 -10.42 -16.45
CA ASP A 347 -17.55 -11.01 -15.93
C ASP A 347 -18.70 -10.03 -16.20
N GLY A 348 -19.53 -10.35 -17.20
CA GLY A 348 -20.72 -9.55 -17.55
C GLY A 348 -20.47 -8.26 -18.33
N ALA A 349 -19.23 -7.94 -18.69
CA ALA A 349 -18.84 -6.83 -19.56
C ALA A 349 -18.10 -7.35 -20.82
N PRO A 350 -17.95 -6.57 -21.90
CA PRO A 350 -17.13 -6.98 -23.03
C PRO A 350 -15.66 -7.16 -22.58
N PRO A 351 -14.95 -8.21 -23.05
CA PRO A 351 -13.57 -8.45 -22.67
C PRO A 351 -12.72 -7.23 -23.01
N LEU A 352 -11.84 -6.85 -22.08
CA LEU A 352 -10.87 -5.79 -22.36
C LEU A 352 -9.88 -6.37 -23.36
N PRO A 353 -9.62 -5.73 -24.51
CA PRO A 353 -8.58 -6.20 -25.42
C PRO A 353 -7.21 -6.05 -24.77
N ALA A 354 -6.24 -6.77 -25.33
CA ALA A 354 -4.84 -6.57 -24.99
C ALA A 354 -4.48 -5.08 -25.10
N ALA A 355 -3.78 -4.58 -24.09
CA ALA A 355 -3.39 -3.20 -24.00
C ALA A 355 -1.90 -3.13 -23.65
N GLN A 356 -1.23 -2.12 -24.19
CA GLN A 356 0.09 -1.74 -23.69
C GLN A 356 -0.09 -0.74 -22.56
N MET A 357 0.56 -1.02 -21.44
CA MET A 357 0.56 -0.18 -20.26
C MET A 357 1.98 0.22 -19.91
N THR A 358 2.20 1.53 -19.83
CA THR A 358 3.43 2.07 -19.28
C THR A 358 3.40 1.98 -17.76
N ALA A 359 4.42 1.39 -17.17
CA ALA A 359 4.72 1.44 -15.75
C ALA A 359 5.92 2.36 -15.51
N HIS A 360 5.82 3.26 -14.52
CA HIS A 360 6.99 3.94 -13.98
C HIS A 360 7.63 3.05 -12.91
N VAL A 361 8.95 2.89 -12.98
CA VAL A 361 9.70 2.01 -12.09
C VAL A 361 10.78 2.77 -11.35
N GLY A 362 11.33 2.20 -10.28
CA GLY A 362 12.47 2.80 -9.60
C GLY A 362 12.96 1.97 -8.44
N CYS A 363 13.91 2.55 -7.70
CA CYS A 363 14.36 2.01 -6.42
C CYS A 363 14.45 3.11 -5.37
N ASP A 364 13.96 2.83 -4.17
CA ASP A 364 14.08 3.72 -3.02
C ASP A 364 14.35 2.90 -1.76
N ARG A 365 15.42 3.24 -1.03
CA ARG A 365 15.78 2.61 0.27
C ARG A 365 15.74 1.07 0.25
N GLY A 366 16.30 0.45 -0.79
CA GLY A 366 16.36 -1.01 -0.94
C GLY A 366 15.08 -1.66 -1.45
N LEU A 367 14.03 -0.90 -1.77
CA LEU A 367 12.82 -1.39 -2.43
C LEU A 367 12.87 -1.07 -3.91
N ALA A 368 12.76 -2.09 -4.77
CA ALA A 368 12.30 -1.90 -6.14
C ALA A 368 10.79 -1.62 -6.12
N PHE A 369 10.32 -0.74 -7.00
CA PHE A 369 8.89 -0.44 -7.10
C PHE A 369 8.47 -0.22 -8.55
N ALA A 370 7.16 -0.35 -8.77
CA ALA A 370 6.52 0.11 -9.99
C ALA A 370 5.13 0.68 -9.69
N VAL A 371 4.73 1.65 -10.52
CA VAL A 371 3.38 2.21 -10.53
C VAL A 371 2.85 2.29 -11.96
N ALA A 372 1.59 1.95 -12.14
CA ALA A 372 0.95 1.90 -13.43
C ALA A 372 -0.47 2.46 -13.36
N SER A 373 -0.93 3.03 -14.46
CA SER A 373 -2.31 3.54 -14.60
C SER A 373 -2.94 2.99 -15.86
N TRP A 374 -4.18 2.54 -15.74
CA TRP A 374 -4.98 2.09 -16.87
C TRP A 374 -6.01 3.15 -17.23
N LYS A 375 -6.11 3.53 -18.51
CA LYS A 375 -7.01 4.60 -18.96
C LYS A 375 -8.39 4.11 -19.43
N GLY A 376 -8.55 2.80 -19.61
CA GLY A 376 -9.63 2.27 -20.44
C GLY A 376 -9.30 2.36 -21.92
N ASN A 377 -10.18 1.77 -22.73
CA ASN A 377 -10.17 1.95 -24.17
C ASN A 377 -10.97 3.17 -24.61
#